data_AF-A0A8G1XGM9-F1
#
_entry.id   AF-A0A8G1XGM9-F1
#
_cell.length_a   1.000
_cell.length_b   1.000
_cell.length_c   1.000
_cell.angle_alpha   90.00
_cell.angle_beta   90.00
_cell.angle_gamma   90.00
#
_symmetry.space_group_name_H-M   'P 1'
#
loop_
_entity.id
_entity.type
_entity.pdbx_description
1 polymer ?
#
loop_
_entity_poly.entity_id
_entity_poly.type
_entity_poly.pdbx_seq_one_letter_code
_entity_poly.pdbx_strand_id
1 'polypeptide(L)' 'MITERELLDYAEALGAGSRAAGLAMVFKLVESAQVRWRAVNGAHLVPLVRAGARFERGVLMAPDRTAA' A
#
# COMPACT_ATOMS: atom_id res chain seq x y z
N MET A 1 -8.69 7.24 19.93
CA MET A 1 -8.86 6.64 18.59
C MET A 1 -10.33 6.72 18.25
N ILE A 2 -10.68 7.25 17.08
CA ILE A 2 -12.07 7.25 16.61
C ILE A 2 -12.46 5.78 16.38
N THR A 3 -13.59 5.37 16.96
CA THR A 3 -14.10 4.01 16.86
C THR A 3 -14.79 3.78 15.51
N GLU A 4 -14.89 2.53 15.07
CA GLU A 4 -15.54 2.19 13.78
C GLU A 4 -16.97 2.71 13.67
N ARG A 5 -17.69 2.75 14.81
CA ARG A 5 -19.03 3.30 14.91
C ARG A 5 -19.06 4.81 14.69
N GLU A 6 -18.14 5.54 15.31
CA GLU A 6 -17.99 6.99 15.12
C GLU A 6 -17.55 7.35 13.69
N LEU A 7 -16.78 6.48 13.03
CA LEU A 7 -16.36 6.66 11.63
C LEU A 7 -17.53 6.47 10.64
N LEU A 8 -18.41 5.50 10.91
CA LEU A 8 -19.63 5.27 10.14
C LEU A 8 -20.63 6.42 10.32
N ASP A 9 -20.84 6.86 11.56
CA ASP A 9 -21.73 8.01 11.85
C ASP A 9 -21.22 9.29 11.17
N TYR A 10 -19.89 9.51 11.15
CA TYR A 10 -19.27 10.64 10.45
C TYR A 10 -19.45 10.57 8.93
N ALA A 11 -19.34 9.38 8.33
CA ALA A 11 -19.55 9.19 6.90
C ALA A 11 -21.02 9.32 6.48
N GLU A 12 -21.96 8.88 7.34
CA GLU A 12 -23.40 8.98 7.12
C GLU A 12 -23.88 10.45 7.21
N ALA A 13 -23.35 11.23 8.16
CA ALA A 13 -23.63 12.65 8.31
C ALA A 13 -23.17 13.51 7.10
N LEU A 14 -22.20 13.03 6.31
CA LEU A 14 -21.66 13.74 5.15
C LEU A 14 -22.37 13.39 3.83
N GLY A 15 -23.30 12.42 3.85
CA GLY A 15 -24.10 12.00 2.70
C GLY A 15 -23.36 11.11 1.69
N ALA A 16 -24.11 10.21 1.04
CA ALA A 16 -23.61 9.32 -0.01
C ALA A 16 -23.11 10.14 -1.21
N GLY A 17 -21.79 10.23 -1.39
CA GLY A 17 -21.15 10.99 -2.47
C GLY A 17 -20.12 12.02 -1.99
N SER A 18 -20.01 12.26 -0.68
CA SER A 18 -18.95 13.13 -0.15
C SER A 18 -17.56 12.48 -0.22
N ARG A 19 -16.53 13.31 -0.39
CA ARG A 19 -15.12 12.87 -0.41
C ARG A 19 -14.73 12.13 0.87
N ALA A 20 -15.25 12.58 2.00
CA ALA A 20 -14.97 11.97 3.30
C ALA A 20 -15.57 10.57 3.42
N ALA A 21 -16.83 10.38 3.01
CA ALA A 21 -17.46 9.05 2.97
C ALA A 21 -16.72 8.11 2.00
N GLY A 22 -16.29 8.62 0.84
CA GLY A 22 -15.46 7.86 -0.10
C GLY A 22 -14.12 7.42 0.50
N LEU A 23 -13.43 8.29 1.23
CA LEU A 23 -12.16 7.95 1.89
C LEU A 23 -12.35 6.93 3.02
N ALA A 24 -13.42 7.08 3.82
CA ALA A 24 -13.76 6.11 4.86
C ALA A 24 -14.04 4.72 4.26
N MET A 25 -14.76 4.66 3.13
CA MET A 25 -15.04 3.40 2.42
C MET A 25 -13.77 2.76 1.87
N VAL A 26 -12.88 3.52 1.22
CA VAL A 26 -11.59 3.02 0.72
C VAL A 26 -10.73 2.50 1.87
N PHE A 27 -10.68 3.23 2.98
CA PHE A 27 -9.96 2.79 4.18
C PHE A 27 -10.49 1.43 4.68
N LYS A 28 -11.81 1.28 4.82
CA LYS A 28 -12.43 0.04 5.27
C LYS A 28 -12.24 -1.13 4.30
N LEU A 29 -12.23 -0.88 2.99
CA LEU A 29 -11.89 -1.89 1.99
C LEU A 29 -10.44 -2.35 2.13
N VAL A 30 -9.50 -1.43 2.34
CA VAL A 30 -8.06 -1.76 2.53
C VAL A 30 -7.84 -2.50 3.86
N GLU A 31 -8.44 -2.02 4.95
CA GLU A 31 -8.40 -2.66 6.28
C GLU A 31 -8.98 -4.08 6.22
N SER A 32 -10.12 -4.27 5.57
CA SER A 32 -10.74 -5.59 5.38
C SER A 32 -9.90 -6.52 4.50
N ALA A 33 -9.17 -5.96 3.53
CA ALA A 33 -8.32 -6.74 2.64
C ALA A 33 -7.00 -7.16 3.32
N GLN A 34 -6.52 -6.42 4.33
CA GLN A 34 -5.27 -6.67 5.04
C GLN A 34 -5.14 -8.11 5.54
N VAL A 35 -6.22 -8.69 6.09
CA VAL A 35 -6.21 -10.06 6.63
C VAL A 35 -6.02 -11.14 5.57
N ARG A 36 -6.22 -10.79 4.29
CA ARG A 36 -6.13 -11.71 3.14
C ARG A 36 -4.90 -11.45 2.27
N TRP A 37 -4.13 -10.40 2.56
CA TRP A 37 -2.94 -10.10 1.78
C TRP A 37 -1.83 -11.09 2.09
N ARG A 38 -1.27 -11.66 1.03
CA ARG A 38 -0.04 -12.43 1.13
C ARG A 38 1.14 -11.46 1.23
N ALA A 39 2.03 -11.70 2.19
CA ALA A 39 3.32 -11.04 2.22
C ALA A 39 4.07 -11.25 0.89
N VAL A 40 4.63 -10.16 0.35
CA VAL A 40 5.51 -10.24 -0.82
C VAL A 40 6.84 -10.86 -0.39
N ASN A 41 7.21 -11.99 -0.99
CA ASN A 41 8.43 -12.74 -0.61
C ASN A 41 9.71 -11.89 -0.70
N GLY A 42 9.73 -10.88 -1.59
CA GLY A 42 10.86 -9.99 -1.84
C GLY A 42 10.84 -8.67 -1.05
N ALA A 43 10.06 -8.54 0.02
CA ALA A 43 9.96 -7.27 0.77
C ALA A 43 11.33 -6.72 1.23
N HIS A 44 12.26 -7.61 1.59
CA HIS A 44 13.64 -7.26 1.98
C HIS A 44 14.49 -6.70 0.82
N LEU A 45 14.05 -6.85 -0.44
CA LEU A 45 14.73 -6.31 -1.63
C LEU A 45 14.25 -4.90 -2.00
N VAL A 46 13.12 -4.44 -1.45
CA VAL A 46 12.55 -3.10 -1.74
C VAL A 46 13.56 -1.97 -1.46
N PRO A 47 14.39 -1.99 -0.40
CA PRO A 47 15.42 -0.98 -0.21
C PRO A 47 16.43 -0.92 -1.38
N LEU A 48 16.80 -2.07 -1.95
CA LEU A 48 17.72 -2.15 -3.10
C LEU A 48 17.08 -1.57 -4.37
N VAL A 49 15.80 -1.87 -4.60
CA VAL A 49 15.03 -1.26 -5.69
C VAL A 49 14.97 0.25 -5.54
N ARG A 50 14.72 0.75 -4.32
CA ARG A 50 14.72 2.19 -4.01
C ARG A 50 16.08 2.84 -4.20
N ALA A 51 17.16 2.09 -3.97
CA ALA A 51 18.54 2.53 -4.23
C ALA A 51 18.93 2.49 -5.73
N GLY A 52 18.03 2.05 -6.62
CA GLY A 52 18.27 2.02 -8.06
C GLY A 52 19.02 0.77 -8.56
N ALA A 53 19.12 -0.28 -7.73
CA ALA A 53 19.73 -1.53 -8.16
C ALA A 53 18.91 -2.18 -9.29
N ARG A 54 19.59 -2.68 -10.33
CA ARG A 54 18.92 -3.33 -11.47
C ARG A 54 18.54 -4.76 -11.10
N PHE A 55 17.30 -5.13 -11.38
CA PHE A 55 16.81 -6.50 -11.28
C PHE A 55 16.33 -6.96 -12.65
N GLU A 56 16.69 -8.19 -13.03
CA GLU A 56 16.17 -8.85 -14.23
C GLU A 56 15.46 -10.14 -13.82
N ARG A 57 14.17 -10.29 -14.16
CA ARG A 57 13.33 -11.43 -13.73
C ARG A 57 13.38 -11.70 -12.21
N GLY A 58 13.52 -10.65 -11.40
CA GLY A 58 13.60 -10.73 -9.94
C GLY A 58 14.99 -11.10 -9.38
N VAL A 59 16.01 -11.22 -10.23
CA VAL A 59 17.40 -11.48 -9.82
C VAL A 59 18.18 -10.18 -9.84
N LEU A 60 18.91 -9.90 -8.75
CA LEU A 60 19.76 -8.73 -8.64
C LEU A 60 20.94 -8.85 -9.63
N MET A 61 21.09 -7.85 -10.50
CA MET A 61 22.19 -7.79 -11.44
C MET A 61 23.41 -7.15 -10.80
N ALA A 62 24.59 -7.71 -11.07
CA ALA A 62 25.84 -7.08 -10.69
C ALA A 62 25.93 -5.68 -11.36
N PRO A 63 26.50 -4.68 -10.66
CA PRO A 63 26.73 -3.39 -11.27
C PRO A 63 27.60 -3.54 -12.52
N ASP A 64 27.20 -2.85 -13.58
CA ASP A 64 27.96 -2.69 -14.80
C ASP A 64 29.36 -2.14 -14.46
N ARG A 65 30.39 -2.98 -14.58
CA ARG A 65 31.79 -2.61 -14.33
C ARG A 65 32.44 -1.90 -15.53
N THR A 66 31.68 -1.68 -16.59
CA THR A 66 32.13 -1.18 -17.90
C THR A 66 31.81 0.29 -18.13
N ALA A 67 31.10 0.96 -17.21
CA ALA A 67 31.03 2.42 -17.20
C ALA A 67 32.31 3.00 -16.59
N ALA A 68 33.32 3.18 -17.45
CA ALA A 68 34.46 4.07 -17.23
C ALA A 68 34.12 5.49 -17.71
#